data_AF-A0A9N9P7R9-F1
#
_entry.id   AF-A0A9N9P7R9-F1
#
_cell.length_a   1.000
_cell.length_b   1.000
_cell.length_c   1.000
_cell.angle_alpha   90.00
_cell.angle_beta   90.00
_cell.angle_gamma   90.00
#
_symmetry.space_group_name_H-M   'P 1'
#
loop_
_entity.id
_entity.type
_entity.pdbx_description
1 polymer ?
#
loop_
_entity_poly.entity_id
_entity_poly.type
_entity_poly.pdbx_seq_one_letter_code
_entity_poly.pdbx_strand_id
1 'polypeptide(L)'
;QKSLELIQICHEGLFVHLILNELQAHAKSLRFLKFNHVDFYWVQSFEVLVELKNLEVLHFVDCKNIRINAIWPLIASSFNNLGEVLVIDTDCTILENWAKMQQVKVFNRKLAMQK
;
A
#
# COMPACT_ATOMS: atom_id res chain seq x y z
N GLN A 1 12.62 -20.61 -6.11
CA GLN A 1 11.76 -19.45 -6.43
C GLN A 1 12.33 -18.26 -5.67
N LYS A 2 12.74 -17.16 -6.35
CA LYS A 2 13.33 -16.00 -5.67
C LYS A 2 12.20 -15.23 -4.97
N SER A 3 12.29 -15.09 -3.65
CA SER A 3 11.37 -14.27 -2.85
C SER A 3 11.73 -12.80 -3.04
N LEU A 4 10.79 -12.02 -3.57
CA LEU A 4 10.94 -10.57 -3.66
C LEU A 4 10.39 -9.96 -2.37
N GLU A 5 11.21 -9.16 -1.70
CA GLU A 5 10.83 -8.41 -0.50
C GLU A 5 10.39 -6.98 -0.82
N LEU A 6 10.88 -6.42 -1.92
CA LEU A 6 10.58 -5.07 -2.38
C LEU A 6 10.10 -5.07 -3.82
N ILE A 7 8.95 -4.44 -4.05
CA ILE A 7 8.42 -4.15 -5.37
C ILE A 7 8.11 -2.66 -5.45
N GLN A 8 8.66 -2.01 -6.46
CA GLN A 8 8.33 -0.63 -6.82
C GLN A 8 7.77 -0.62 -8.24
N ILE A 9 6.58 -0.07 -8.39
CA ILE A 9 5.87 0.05 -9.66
C ILE A 9 5.86 1.53 -10.03
N CYS A 10 6.55 1.85 -11.12
CA CYS A 10 6.60 3.20 -11.69
C CYS A 10 6.06 3.12 -13.11
N HIS A 11 4.76 3.36 -13.31
CA HIS A 11 4.15 3.17 -14.62
C HIS A 11 2.81 3.91 -14.78
N GLU A 12 2.74 4.84 -15.73
CA GLU A 12 1.52 5.61 -16.05
C GLU A 12 0.52 4.82 -16.93
N GLY A 13 0.85 3.60 -17.38
CA GLY A 13 0.07 2.86 -18.37
C GLY A 13 -0.84 1.72 -17.86
N LEU A 14 -1.64 1.20 -18.80
CA LEU A 14 -2.89 0.43 -18.65
C LEU A 14 -2.85 -0.93 -17.91
N PHE A 15 -1.69 -1.42 -17.45
CA PHE A 15 -1.53 -2.83 -17.04
C PHE A 15 -1.27 -3.06 -15.55
N VAL A 16 -1.43 -2.03 -14.70
CA VAL A 16 -1.22 -2.17 -13.25
C VAL A 16 -2.09 -3.26 -12.64
N HIS A 17 -3.31 -3.44 -13.13
CA HIS A 17 -4.21 -4.53 -12.70
C HIS A 17 -3.61 -5.93 -12.92
N LEU A 18 -2.83 -6.14 -13.99
CA LEU A 18 -2.14 -7.41 -14.22
C LEU A 18 -1.01 -7.62 -13.22
N ILE A 19 -0.24 -6.55 -12.94
CA ILE A 19 0.85 -6.61 -11.96
C ILE A 19 0.30 -6.92 -10.56
N LEU A 20 -0.83 -6.30 -10.19
CA LEU A 20 -1.49 -6.55 -8.91
C LEU A 20 -1.83 -8.03 -8.74
N ASN A 21 -2.34 -8.71 -9.78
CA ASN A 21 -2.65 -10.15 -9.70
C ASN A 21 -1.40 -11.00 -9.45
N GLU A 22 -0.26 -10.62 -10.01
CA GLU A 22 1.01 -11.34 -9.82
C GLU A 22 1.62 -11.12 -8.41
N LEU A 23 1.19 -10.07 -7.66
CA LEU A 23 1.68 -9.84 -6.30
C LEU A 23 1.33 -10.99 -5.35
N GLN A 24 0.26 -11.75 -5.64
CA GLN A 24 -0.14 -12.90 -4.83
C GLN A 24 0.95 -13.96 -4.73
N ALA A 25 1.75 -14.15 -5.80
CA ALA A 25 2.89 -15.07 -5.79
C ALA A 25 3.95 -14.69 -4.76
N HIS A 26 3.94 -13.44 -4.30
CA HIS A 26 4.86 -12.87 -3.30
C HIS A 26 4.19 -12.57 -1.97
N ALA A 27 2.94 -13.00 -1.73
CA ALA A 27 2.18 -12.66 -0.52
C ALA A 27 2.88 -13.02 0.80
N LYS A 28 3.75 -14.03 0.79
CA LYS A 28 4.52 -14.47 1.96
C LYS A 28 5.89 -13.79 2.10
N SER A 29 6.39 -13.10 1.09
CA SER A 29 7.73 -12.50 1.13
C SER A 29 7.73 -10.99 1.00
N LEU A 30 6.69 -10.41 0.40
CA LEU A 30 6.66 -8.99 0.10
C LEU A 30 6.49 -8.17 1.38
N ARG A 31 7.43 -7.25 1.60
CA ARG A 31 7.50 -6.37 2.77
C ARG A 31 7.36 -4.89 2.38
N PHE A 32 7.82 -4.52 1.19
CA PHE A 32 7.80 -3.16 0.69
C PHE A 32 7.09 -3.09 -0.65
N LEU A 33 6.00 -2.32 -0.72
CA LEU A 33 5.28 -2.07 -1.95
C LEU A 33 5.11 -0.57 -2.17
N LYS A 34 5.58 -0.09 -3.32
CA LYS A 34 5.50 1.33 -3.68
C LYS A 34 4.91 1.48 -5.08
N PHE A 35 3.93 2.37 -5.21
CA PHE A 35 3.35 2.82 -6.46
C PHE A 35 3.71 4.28 -6.66
N ASN A 36 4.44 4.60 -7.74
CA ASN A 36 4.82 5.98 -8.08
C ASN A 36 4.34 6.30 -9.49
N HIS A 37 3.64 7.42 -9.70
CA HIS A 37 3.13 7.84 -11.01
C HIS A 37 2.23 6.77 -11.65
N VAL A 38 1.33 6.17 -10.87
CA VAL A 38 0.50 5.04 -11.31
C VAL A 38 -0.94 5.46 -11.56
N ASP A 39 -1.46 5.09 -12.73
CA ASP A 39 -2.88 5.21 -13.07
C ASP A 39 -3.65 3.92 -12.70
N PHE A 40 -4.60 4.05 -11.78
CA PHE A 40 -5.44 2.96 -11.28
C PHE A 40 -6.80 2.83 -12.00
N TYR A 41 -7.01 3.46 -13.15
CA TYR A 41 -8.30 3.50 -13.86
C TYR A 41 -8.96 2.12 -14.08
N TRP A 42 -8.15 1.09 -14.36
CA TRP A 42 -8.61 -0.28 -14.60
C TRP A 42 -8.59 -1.17 -13.36
N VAL A 43 -8.15 -0.65 -12.22
CA VAL A 43 -8.11 -1.41 -10.96
C VAL A 43 -9.48 -1.34 -10.30
N GLN A 44 -10.12 -2.50 -10.22
CA GLN A 44 -11.45 -2.64 -9.63
C GLN A 44 -11.39 -2.83 -8.11
N SER A 45 -10.30 -3.43 -7.61
CA SER A 45 -10.14 -3.80 -6.21
C SER A 45 -8.66 -3.90 -5.84
N PHE A 46 -8.33 -3.50 -4.61
CA PHE A 46 -7.03 -3.70 -3.96
C PHE A 46 -7.00 -4.93 -3.03
N GLU A 47 -7.95 -5.87 -3.19
CA GLU A 47 -8.08 -7.06 -2.34
C GLU A 47 -6.78 -7.89 -2.25
N VAL A 48 -6.04 -8.02 -3.34
CA VAL A 48 -4.74 -8.73 -3.34
C VAL A 48 -3.72 -8.13 -2.37
N LEU A 49 -3.79 -6.83 -2.09
CA LEU A 49 -2.90 -6.18 -1.13
C LEU A 49 -3.17 -6.64 0.30
N VAL A 50 -4.41 -7.02 0.62
CA VAL A 50 -4.81 -7.54 1.95
C VAL A 50 -4.19 -8.92 2.22
N GLU A 51 -3.85 -9.65 1.16
CA GLU A 51 -3.22 -10.96 1.26
C GLU A 51 -1.73 -10.88 1.61
N LEU A 52 -1.10 -9.71 1.44
CA LEU A 52 0.32 -9.47 1.71
C LEU A 52 0.58 -9.38 3.23
N LYS A 53 0.54 -10.52 3.93
CA LYS A 53 0.58 -10.58 5.40
C LYS A 53 1.87 -10.02 6.02
N ASN A 54 2.95 -9.98 5.26
CA ASN A 54 4.25 -9.46 5.70
C ASN A 54 4.52 -8.03 5.22
N LEU A 55 3.52 -7.35 4.67
CA LEU A 55 3.67 -5.97 4.21
C LEU A 55 3.94 -5.03 5.39
N GLU A 56 5.08 -4.35 5.34
CA GLU A 56 5.55 -3.39 6.34
C GLU A 56 5.41 -1.96 5.84
N VAL A 57 5.54 -1.74 4.52
CA VAL A 57 5.55 -0.43 3.89
C VAL A 57 4.66 -0.42 2.65
N LEU A 58 3.71 0.51 2.59
CA LEU A 58 2.79 0.71 1.46
C LEU A 58 2.71 2.17 1.02
N HIS A 59 3.24 2.49 -0.17
CA HIS A 59 3.30 3.87 -0.66
C HIS A 59 2.50 4.06 -1.95
N PHE A 60 1.79 5.19 -2.03
CA PHE A 60 1.15 5.72 -3.22
C PHE A 60 1.64 7.17 -3.42
N VAL A 61 2.39 7.43 -4.49
CA VAL A 61 2.99 8.74 -4.78
C VAL A 61 2.61 9.17 -6.19
N ASP A 62 1.96 10.32 -6.35
CA ASP A 62 1.47 10.83 -7.63
C ASP A 62 0.61 9.80 -8.40
N CYS A 63 -0.30 9.15 -7.68
CA CYS A 63 -1.17 8.12 -8.24
C CYS A 63 -2.56 8.70 -8.57
N LYS A 64 -3.16 8.26 -9.68
CA LYS A 64 -4.42 8.82 -10.20
C LYS A 64 -5.47 7.74 -10.46
N ASN A 65 -6.71 8.16 -10.62
CA ASN A 65 -7.90 7.35 -10.85
C ASN A 65 -8.16 6.30 -9.76
N ILE A 66 -7.81 6.59 -8.50
CA ILE A 66 -8.04 5.68 -7.38
C ILE A 66 -9.50 5.78 -6.91
N ARG A 67 -10.30 4.77 -7.25
CA ARG A 67 -11.72 4.71 -6.89
C ARG A 67 -11.93 4.24 -5.46
N ILE A 68 -12.86 4.88 -4.74
CA ILE A 68 -13.23 4.52 -3.35
C ILE A 68 -13.57 3.03 -3.20
N ASN A 69 -14.34 2.47 -4.13
CA ASN A 69 -14.74 1.06 -4.07
C ASN A 69 -13.53 0.12 -4.19
N ALA A 70 -12.50 0.51 -4.95
CA ALA A 70 -11.32 -0.30 -5.12
C ALA A 70 -10.52 -0.38 -3.81
N ILE A 71 -10.41 0.72 -3.06
CA ILE A 71 -9.61 0.80 -1.83
C ILE A 71 -10.35 0.28 -0.59
N TRP A 72 -11.66 0.02 -0.67
CA TRP A 72 -12.43 -0.45 0.47
C TRP A 72 -11.83 -1.67 1.18
N PRO A 73 -11.31 -2.70 0.49
CA PRO A 73 -10.64 -3.83 1.12
C PRO A 73 -9.43 -3.41 1.97
N LEU A 74 -8.66 -2.41 1.53
CA LEU A 74 -7.53 -1.88 2.30
C LEU A 74 -8.00 -1.23 3.60
N ILE A 75 -9.04 -0.41 3.52
CA ILE A 75 -9.58 0.36 4.65
C ILE A 75 -10.23 -0.56 5.69
N ALA A 76 -10.97 -1.57 5.22
CA ALA A 76 -11.67 -2.52 6.08
C ALA A 76 -10.75 -3.57 6.71
N SER A 77 -9.52 -3.70 6.22
CA SER A 77 -8.58 -4.73 6.68
C SER A 77 -7.64 -4.24 7.78
N SER A 78 -7.24 -5.18 8.63
CA SER A 78 -6.16 -4.98 9.59
C SER A 78 -4.87 -5.58 9.05
N PHE A 79 -3.81 -4.78 9.03
CA PHE A 79 -2.46 -5.23 8.70
C PHE A 79 -1.66 -5.38 9.99
N ASN A 80 -1.10 -6.57 10.23
CA ASN A 80 -0.38 -6.85 11.48
C ASN A 80 1.02 -6.24 11.49
N ASN A 81 1.65 -6.13 10.31
CA ASN A 81 3.05 -5.73 10.17
C ASN A 81 3.24 -4.35 9.52
N LEU A 82 2.16 -3.74 9.02
CA LEU A 82 2.22 -2.47 8.29
C LEU A 82 2.58 -1.33 9.27
N GLY A 83 3.82 -0.85 9.16
CA GLY A 83 4.38 0.21 9.99
C GLY A 83 4.41 1.57 9.30
N GLU A 84 4.46 1.58 7.97
CA GLU A 84 4.52 2.81 7.18
C GLU A 84 3.49 2.78 6.04
N VAL A 85 2.65 3.82 6.00
CA VAL A 85 1.75 4.09 4.88
C VAL A 85 1.97 5.52 4.45
N LEU A 86 2.31 5.72 3.18
CA LEU A 86 2.52 7.04 2.59
C LEU A 86 1.59 7.23 1.41
N VAL A 87 0.83 8.33 1.43
CA VAL A 87 -0.06 8.71 0.33
C VAL A 87 0.20 10.18 0.06
N ILE A 88 0.75 10.49 -1.12
CA ILE A 88 1.14 11.83 -1.54
C ILE A 88 0.61 12.07 -2.96
N ASP A 89 0.01 13.24 -3.17
CA ASP A 89 -0.45 13.71 -4.48
C ASP A 89 -1.36 12.70 -5.19
N THR A 90 -2.42 12.24 -4.50
CA THR A 90 -3.40 11.32 -5.10
C THR A 90 -4.75 11.99 -5.28
N ASP A 91 -5.58 11.47 -6.19
CA ASP A 91 -6.96 11.94 -6.36
C ASP A 91 -7.96 11.28 -5.40
N CYS A 92 -7.48 10.58 -4.36
CA CYS A 92 -8.31 9.85 -3.41
C CYS A 92 -8.09 10.29 -1.96
N THR A 93 -8.83 11.33 -1.55
CA THR A 93 -8.76 11.91 -0.20
C THR A 93 -9.08 10.92 0.93
N ILE A 94 -9.89 9.90 0.64
CA ILE A 94 -10.22 8.84 1.62
C ILE A 94 -9.00 7.96 1.89
N LEU A 95 -8.22 7.63 0.86
CA LEU A 95 -6.98 6.87 1.00
C LEU A 95 -5.95 7.66 1.81
N GLU A 96 -5.84 8.96 1.55
CA GLU A 96 -4.98 9.87 2.31
C GLU A 96 -5.35 9.92 3.80
N ASN A 97 -6.64 10.03 4.10
CA ASN A 97 -7.12 10.05 5.48
C ASN A 97 -6.88 8.72 6.18
N TRP A 98 -7.12 7.60 5.51
CA TRP A 98 -6.80 6.28 6.03
C TRP A 98 -5.30 6.14 6.34
N ALA A 99 -4.41 6.58 5.43
CA ALA A 99 -2.97 6.54 5.65
C ALA A 99 -2.53 7.35 6.87
N LYS A 100 -3.08 8.56 7.05
CA LYS A 100 -2.84 9.39 8.26
C LYS A 100 -3.24 8.68 9.55
N MET A 101 -4.32 7.89 9.53
CA MET A 101 -4.74 7.08 10.69
C MET A 101 -3.80 5.91 10.99
N GLN A 102 -3.17 5.33 9.96
CA GLN A 102 -2.18 4.26 10.15
C GLN A 102 -0.88 4.78 10.78
N GLN A 103 -0.46 6.00 10.41
CA GLN A 103 0.76 6.64 10.94
C GLN A 103 0.71 6.93 12.46
N VAL A 104 -0.44 6.77 13.12
CA VAL A 104 -0.61 7.02 14.57
C VAL A 104 -0.11 5.84 15.42
N LYS A 105 0.10 4.64 14.88
CA LYS A 105 0.64 3.51 15.68
C LYS A 105 2.14 3.60 15.96
N VAL A 106 2.87 4.55 15.36
CA VAL A 106 4.33 4.71 15.57
C VAL A 106 4.67 6.14 16.00
N PHE A 107 4.20 6.56 17.18
CA PHE A 107 4.92 7.56 17.97
C PHE A 107 4.81 7.32 19.48
N ASN A 108 5.23 6.13 19.93
CA ASN A 108 5.70 5.94 21.30
C ASN A 108 7.23 5.94 21.32
N ARG A 109 7.85 7.09 21.00
CA ARG A 109 9.30 7.34 21.19
C ARG A 109 9.59 8.34 22.32
N LYS A 110 8.70 8.45 23.30
CA LYS A 110 8.98 9.14 24.58
C LYS A 110 8.64 8.28 25.80
N LEU A 111 9.15 7.05 25.86
CA LEU A 111 9.34 6.32 27.13
C LEU A 111 10.63 5.46 27.18
N ALA A 112 11.56 5.60 26.22
CA ALA A 112 12.78 4.79 26.18
C ALA A 112 14.07 5.57 25.88
N MET A 113 14.15 6.82 26.34
CA MET A 113 15.43 7.38 26.79
C MET A 113 15.20 8.01 28.14
N GLN A 114 15.41 7.16 29.15
CA GLN A 114 15.62 7.52 30.54
C GLN A 114 16.83 8.46 30.67
N LYS A 115 16.79 9.21 31.80
CA LYS A 115 17.90 9.80 32.55
C LYS A 115 18.38 11.18 32.11
#